data_AF-A0A7Y2A3F2-F1
#
_entry.id   AF-A0A7Y2A3F2-F1
#
_cell.length_a   1.000
_cell.length_b   1.000
_cell.length_c   1.000
_cell.angle_alpha   90.00
_cell.angle_beta   90.00
_cell.angle_gamma   90.00
#
_symmetry.space_group_name_H-M   'P 1'
#
loop_
_entity.id
_entity.type
_entity.pdbx_description
1 polymer ?
#
loop_
_entity_poly.entity_id
_entity_poly.type
_entity_poly.pdbx_seq_one_letter_code
_entity_poly.pdbx_strand_id
1 'polypeptide(L)'
;MTPEDLGPAEHLEAGAVGEPGQRTFFVHVQAGGIGHWYHAEKQQVGEFADRAIALLLEATIIPDPNAVSEILARLGDAEPEEFAFRIGTITLRASEARELVHLEIESAD
;
A
#
# COMPACT_ATOMS: atom_id res chain seq x y z
N MET A 1 10.48 13.71 13.12
CA MET A 1 9.31 14.30 12.44
C MET A 1 8.06 13.87 13.18
N THR A 2 7.04 14.72 13.26
CA THR A 2 5.69 14.26 13.62
C THR A 2 5.13 13.48 12.43
N PRO A 3 4.50 12.31 12.63
CA PRO A 3 3.84 11.59 11.54
C PRO A 3 2.80 12.49 10.87
N GLU A 4 2.79 12.53 9.55
CA GLU A 4 1.71 13.15 8.79
C GLU A 4 0.51 12.18 8.77
N ASP A 5 -0.65 12.65 9.20
CA ASP A 5 -1.89 11.88 9.13
C ASP A 5 -2.64 12.26 7.85
N LEU A 6 -2.62 11.35 6.87
CA LEU A 6 -3.31 11.53 5.58
C LEU A 6 -4.83 11.32 5.70
N GLY A 7 -5.32 10.82 6.84
CA GLY A 7 -6.70 10.40 7.00
C GLY A 7 -6.98 9.02 6.37
N PRO A 8 -8.26 8.70 6.09
CA PRO A 8 -8.63 7.40 5.54
C PRO A 8 -8.16 7.26 4.09
N ALA A 9 -7.47 6.16 3.79
CA ALA A 9 -7.11 5.82 2.42
C ALA A 9 -8.34 5.45 1.60
N GLU A 10 -8.48 6.08 0.43
CA GLU A 10 -9.43 5.74 -0.63
C GLU A 10 -8.90 4.57 -1.48
N HIS A 11 -7.57 4.51 -1.61
CA HIS A 11 -6.86 3.51 -2.40
C HIS A 11 -5.51 3.19 -1.76
N LEU A 12 -5.11 1.93 -1.81
CA LEU A 12 -3.82 1.46 -1.32
C LEU A 12 -3.28 0.38 -2.25
N GLU A 13 -2.10 0.62 -2.80
CA GLU A 13 -1.43 -0.27 -3.73
C GLU A 13 0.04 -0.40 -3.39
N ALA A 14 0.58 -1.61 -3.48
CA ALA A 14 2.00 -1.87 -3.47
C ALA A 14 2.34 -2.71 -4.69
N GLY A 15 3.30 -2.25 -5.48
CA GLY A 15 3.49 -2.79 -6.82
C GLY A 15 4.85 -2.50 -7.43
N ALA A 16 4.95 -2.75 -8.73
CA ALA A 16 6.13 -2.44 -9.51
C ALA A 16 5.75 -2.06 -10.94
N VAL A 17 6.40 -1.03 -11.47
CA VAL A 17 6.29 -0.62 -12.88
C VAL A 17 7.61 -0.86 -13.61
N GLY A 18 7.53 -1.07 -14.92
CA GLY A 18 8.70 -1.26 -15.80
C GLY A 18 9.06 -2.72 -16.09
N GLU A 19 10.02 -2.88 -17.01
CA GLU A 19 10.46 -4.18 -17.51
C GLU A 19 11.23 -4.98 -16.44
N PRO A 20 11.20 -6.33 -16.50
CA PRO A 20 12.02 -7.17 -15.64
C PRO A 20 13.50 -6.74 -15.64
N GLY A 21 14.05 -6.47 -14.45
CA GLY A 21 15.42 -5.98 -14.28
C GLY A 21 15.58 -4.45 -14.23
N GLN A 22 14.54 -3.69 -14.57
CA GLN A 22 14.48 -2.21 -14.45
C GLN A 22 13.21 -1.76 -13.71
N ARG A 23 12.69 -2.62 -12.83
CA ARG A 23 11.45 -2.34 -12.11
C ARG A 23 11.68 -1.31 -11.01
N THR A 24 10.81 -0.32 -10.98
CA THR A 24 10.65 0.57 -9.83
C THR A 24 9.52 0.02 -8.97
N PHE A 25 9.80 -0.25 -7.70
CA PHE A 25 8.82 -0.71 -6.73
C PHE A 25 8.26 0.47 -5.95
N PHE A 26 6.97 0.42 -5.63
CA PHE A 26 6.29 1.53 -5.01
C PHE A 26 5.24 1.09 -4.00
N VAL A 27 4.89 2.02 -3.12
CA VAL A 27 3.60 2.06 -2.42
C VAL A 27 2.88 3.33 -2.85
N HIS A 28 1.61 3.21 -3.21
CA HIS A 28 0.74 4.30 -3.59
C HIS A 28 -0.46 4.34 -2.65
N VAL A 29 -0.73 5.52 -2.09
CA VAL A 29 -1.88 5.79 -1.24
C VAL A 29 -2.64 6.96 -1.82
N GLN A 30 -3.93 6.81 -2.08
CA GLN A 30 -4.81 7.94 -2.37
C GLN A 30 -5.60 8.28 -1.12
N ALA A 31 -5.55 9.54 -0.67
CA ALA A 31 -6.31 10.02 0.49
C ALA A 31 -6.78 11.46 0.24
N GLY A 32 -8.06 11.74 0.49
CA GLY A 32 -8.64 13.05 0.24
C GLY A 32 -8.54 13.49 -1.23
N GLY A 33 -8.57 12.53 -2.18
CA GLY A 33 -8.34 12.76 -3.61
C GLY A 33 -6.91 13.10 -4.02
N ILE A 34 -5.93 12.98 -3.12
CA ILE A 34 -4.50 13.24 -3.40
C ILE A 34 -3.74 11.92 -3.41
N GLY A 35 -2.95 11.68 -4.47
CA GLY A 35 -2.08 10.51 -4.60
C GLY A 35 -0.72 10.74 -3.95
N HIS A 36 -0.28 9.79 -3.14
CA HIS A 36 1.01 9.80 -2.45
C HIS A 36 1.82 8.58 -2.88
N TRP A 37 2.97 8.83 -3.51
CA TRP A 37 3.86 7.79 -4.01
C TRP A 37 5.11 7.67 -3.14
N TYR A 38 5.47 6.44 -2.80
CA TYR A 38 6.65 6.14 -2.00
C TYR A 38 7.52 5.12 -2.70
N HIS A 39 8.83 5.36 -2.74
CA HIS A 39 9.77 4.43 -3.36
C HIS A 39 10.01 3.25 -2.43
N ALA A 40 9.73 2.03 -2.89
CA ALA A 40 9.87 0.81 -2.09
C ALA A 40 10.98 -0.10 -2.63
N GLU A 41 11.38 -1.07 -1.82
CA GLU A 41 12.18 -2.21 -2.26
C GLU A 41 11.30 -3.40 -2.60
N LYS A 42 11.79 -4.28 -3.49
CA LYS A 42 11.11 -5.53 -3.83
C LYS A 42 10.73 -6.35 -2.59
N GLN A 43 11.63 -6.42 -1.61
CA GLN A 43 11.40 -7.17 -0.38
C GLN A 43 10.27 -6.55 0.44
N GLN A 44 10.23 -5.23 0.57
CA GLN A 44 9.19 -4.52 1.32
C GLN A 44 7.80 -4.73 0.69
N VAL A 45 7.69 -4.74 -0.64
CA VAL A 45 6.42 -5.05 -1.32
C VAL A 45 5.97 -6.49 -1.02
N GLY A 46 6.90 -7.45 -0.98
CA GLY A 46 6.60 -8.83 -0.60
C GLY A 46 6.12 -8.96 0.85
N GLU A 47 6.85 -8.35 1.79
CA GLU A 47 6.50 -8.35 3.21
C GLU A 47 5.16 -7.67 3.48
N PHE A 48 4.86 -6.59 2.74
CA PHE A 48 3.56 -5.91 2.79
C PHE A 48 2.43 -6.83 2.31
N ALA A 49 2.61 -7.54 1.20
CA ALA A 49 1.63 -8.49 0.69
C ALA A 49 1.36 -9.63 1.69
N ASP A 50 2.42 -10.21 2.26
CA ASP A 50 2.30 -11.27 3.27
C ASP A 50 1.55 -10.77 4.51
N ARG A 51 1.85 -9.54 4.97
CA ARG A 51 1.16 -8.94 6.12
C ARG A 51 -0.31 -8.65 5.83
N ALA A 52 -0.65 -8.15 4.64
CA ALA A 52 -2.03 -7.89 4.23
C ALA A 52 -2.85 -9.19 4.22
N ILE A 53 -2.29 -10.28 3.67
CA ILE A 53 -2.92 -11.61 3.69
C ILE A 53 -3.11 -12.11 5.12
N ALA A 54 -2.09 -11.97 5.97
CA ALA A 54 -2.18 -12.37 7.38
C ALA A 54 -3.31 -11.64 8.11
N LEU A 55 -3.48 -10.33 7.89
CA LEU A 55 -4.57 -9.55 8.49
C LEU A 55 -5.96 -10.01 8.03
N LEU A 56 -6.12 -10.33 6.74
CA LEU A 56 -7.39 -10.87 6.23
C LEU A 56 -7.72 -12.21 6.89
N LEU A 57 -6.72 -13.08 7.06
CA LEU A 57 -6.88 -14.36 7.74
C LEU A 57 -7.21 -14.20 9.22
N GLU A 58 -6.51 -13.31 9.94
CA GLU A 58 -6.79 -12.97 11.34
C GLU A 58 -8.24 -12.48 11.52
N ALA A 59 -8.73 -11.68 10.57
CA ALA A 59 -10.11 -11.19 10.55
C ALA A 59 -11.13 -12.22 10.03
N THR A 60 -10.70 -13.43 9.66
CA THR A 60 -11.55 -14.47 9.04
C THR A 60 -12.28 -13.97 7.78
N ILE A 61 -11.65 -13.04 7.05
CA ILE A 61 -12.17 -12.47 5.81
C ILE A 61 -11.72 -13.36 4.65
N ILE A 62 -12.69 -13.82 3.86
CA ILE A 62 -12.45 -14.50 2.60
C ILE A 62 -12.76 -13.49 1.49
N PRO A 63 -11.77 -13.07 0.67
CA PRO A 63 -12.00 -12.12 -0.40
C PRO A 63 -13.01 -12.66 -1.42
N ASP A 64 -13.99 -11.84 -1.80
CA ASP A 64 -14.88 -12.14 -2.93
C ASP A 64 -14.09 -11.99 -4.25
N PRO A 65 -13.94 -13.05 -5.05
CA PRO A 65 -13.21 -12.99 -6.32
C PRO A 65 -13.72 -11.93 -7.29
N ASN A 66 -15.04 -11.65 -7.29
CA ASN A 66 -15.61 -10.62 -8.16
C ASN A 66 -15.18 -9.23 -7.70
N ALA A 67 -15.27 -8.96 -6.39
CA ALA A 67 -14.81 -7.70 -5.81
C ALA A 67 -13.31 -7.48 -6.04
N VAL A 68 -12.48 -8.53 -5.90
CA VAL A 68 -11.05 -8.48 -6.21
C VAL A 68 -10.82 -8.13 -7.68
N SER A 69 -11.54 -8.76 -8.60
CA SER A 69 -11.41 -8.47 -10.03
C SER A 69 -11.80 -7.03 -10.37
N GLU A 70 -12.84 -6.49 -9.74
CA GLU A 70 -13.26 -5.09 -9.93
C GLU A 70 -12.23 -4.10 -9.38
N ILE A 71 -11.62 -4.41 -8.22
CA ILE A 71 -10.55 -3.60 -7.63
C ILE A 71 -9.31 -3.62 -8.53
N LEU A 72 -8.89 -4.79 -9.00
CA LEU A 72 -7.74 -4.94 -9.91
C LEU A 72 -7.93 -4.19 -11.23
N ALA A 73 -9.16 -4.18 -11.78
CA ALA A 73 -9.47 -3.42 -12.99
C ALA A 73 -9.34 -1.90 -12.82
N ARG A 74 -9.32 -1.38 -11.58
CA ARG A 74 -9.16 0.03 -11.26
C ARG A 74 -7.74 0.40 -10.84
N LEU A 75 -6.94 -0.57 -10.41
CA LEU A 75 -5.55 -0.43 -9.96
C LEU A 75 -4.56 -0.27 -11.15
N GLY A 76 -4.84 -0.90 -12.29
CA GLY A 76 -3.83 -1.15 -13.34
C GLY A 76 -3.35 0.05 -14.17
N ASP A 77 -3.84 1.26 -13.94
CA ASP A 77 -3.59 2.42 -14.81
C ASP A 77 -2.73 3.52 -14.16
N ALA A 78 -2.34 3.37 -12.89
CA ALA A 78 -1.60 4.41 -12.19
C ALA A 78 -0.08 4.29 -12.47
N GLU A 79 0.49 5.23 -13.21
CA GLU A 79 1.94 5.39 -13.31
C GLU A 79 2.46 6.23 -12.12
N PRO A 80 3.59 5.86 -11.49
CA PRO A 80 4.17 6.67 -10.44
C PRO A 80 4.46 8.09 -10.90
N GLU A 81 3.96 9.06 -10.13
CA GLU A 81 4.28 10.46 -10.31
C GLU A 81 5.60 10.79 -9.59
N GLU A 82 5.59 11.72 -8.64
CA GLU A 82 6.76 12.08 -7.83
C GLU A 82 6.77 11.28 -6.51
N PHE A 83 7.90 10.63 -6.23
CA PHE A 83 8.10 9.93 -4.96
C PHE A 83 8.40 10.92 -3.84
N ALA A 84 7.64 10.84 -2.75
CA ALA A 84 7.84 11.66 -1.57
C ALA A 84 9.19 11.35 -0.87
N PHE A 85 9.49 10.06 -0.69
CA PHE A 85 10.74 9.58 -0.09
C PHE A 85 10.93 8.07 -0.32
N ARG A 86 12.09 7.53 0.07
CA ARG A 86 12.33 6.08 0.09
C ARG A 86 11.86 5.45 1.40
N ILE A 87 11.07 4.39 1.31
CA ILE A 87 10.57 3.66 2.47
C ILE A 87 11.73 2.98 3.20
N GLY A 88 11.83 3.22 4.50
CA GLY A 88 12.63 2.42 5.43
C GLY A 88 11.82 1.25 5.99
N THR A 89 10.64 1.53 6.53
CA THR A 89 9.76 0.53 7.16
C THR A 89 8.30 0.75 6.77
N ILE A 90 7.57 -0.37 6.57
CA ILE A 90 6.12 -0.39 6.34
C ILE A 90 5.48 -1.22 7.46
N THR A 91 4.56 -0.62 8.21
CA THR A 91 3.80 -1.31 9.25
C THR A 91 2.33 -1.30 8.91
N LEU A 92 1.72 -2.49 8.89
CA LEU A 92 0.28 -2.68 8.68
C LEU A 92 -0.33 -3.40 9.88
N ARG A 93 -1.31 -2.76 10.54
CA ARG A 93 -1.93 -3.26 11.78
C ARG A 93 -3.44 -3.07 11.77
N ALA A 94 -4.19 -4.04 12.27
CA ALA A 94 -5.61 -3.84 12.53
C ALA A 94 -5.79 -2.81 13.66
N SER A 95 -6.76 -1.91 13.50
CA SER A 95 -7.17 -0.97 14.55
C SER A 95 -8.34 -1.55 15.33
N GLU A 96 -8.12 -1.86 16.60
CA GLU A 96 -9.19 -2.30 17.50
C GLU A 96 -10.27 -1.22 17.69
N ALA A 97 -9.92 0.05 17.48
CA ALA A 97 -10.78 1.19 17.76
C ALA A 97 -11.64 1.65 16.58
N ARG A 98 -11.28 1.28 15.33
CA ARG A 98 -11.85 1.92 14.13
C ARG A 98 -12.40 0.96 13.07
N GLU A 99 -12.38 -0.35 13.27
CA GLU A 99 -12.71 -1.35 12.21
C GLU A 99 -11.91 -1.11 10.91
N LEU A 100 -10.74 -0.48 11.03
CA LEU A 100 -9.87 -0.11 9.91
C LEU A 100 -8.50 -0.75 10.08
N VAL A 101 -7.80 -0.91 8.97
CA VAL A 101 -6.36 -1.22 8.97
C VAL A 101 -5.59 0.09 8.98
N HIS A 102 -4.62 0.21 9.88
CA HIS A 102 -3.71 1.34 9.96
C HIS A 102 -2.39 1.01 9.26
N LEU A 103 -2.02 1.86 8.30
CA LEU A 103 -0.76 1.83 7.58
C LEU A 103 0.13 2.95 8.11
N GLU A 104 1.36 2.59 8.47
CA GLU A 104 2.41 3.53 8.85
C GLU A 104 3.63 3.29 7.96
N ILE A 105 4.15 4.37 7.39
CA ILE A 105 5.30 4.35 6.48
C ILE A 105 6.36 5.28 7.04
N GLU A 106 7.56 4.74 7.26
CA GLU A 106 8.70 5.49 7.76
C GLU A 106 9.73 5.71 6.65
N SER A 107 10.32 6.90 6.61
CA SER A 107 11.41 7.26 5.69
C SER A 107 12.70 6.53 6.03
N ALA A 108 13.45 6.12 5.00
CA ALA A 108 14.84 5.67 5.11
C ALA A 108 15.85 6.84 5.11
N ASP A 109 15.42 8.01 4.64
CA ASP A 109 16.19 9.25 4.55
C ASP A 109 16.13 10.06 5.86
#